data_AF-A0A1I0SHV5-F1
#
_entry.id   AF-A0A1I0SHV5-F1
#
_cell.length_a   1.000
_cell.length_b   1.000
_cell.length_c   1.000
_cell.angle_alpha   90.00
_cell.angle_beta   90.00
_cell.angle_gamma   90.00
#
_symmetry.space_group_name_H-M   'P 1'
#
loop_
_entity.id
_entity.type
_entity.pdbx_description
1 polymer ?
#
loop_
_entity_poly.entity_id
_entity_poly.type
_entity_poly.pdbx_seq_one_letter_code
_entity_poly.pdbx_strand_id
1 'polypeptide(L)'
;MAVLAAQFVTGTWHLREQALQLPATYQLAYDLQKSNEKFVLYTWEETRVLQYLDVSFPHKDVLHFSFFLQDKENYQHVKIYMTDHVIKGFRAQGISLSGRVRKVKTYRSSTLADPVYGNVTLYEWLN
;
A
#
# COMPACT_ATOMS: atom_id res chain seq x y z
N MET A 1 22.71 -8.15 -35.02
CA MET A 1 22.75 -6.69 -34.71
C MET A 1 21.37 -6.07 -34.56
N ALA A 2 20.41 -6.32 -35.47
CA ALA A 2 19.04 -5.76 -35.35
C ALA A 2 18.32 -6.15 -34.04
N VAL A 3 18.45 -7.40 -33.59
CA VAL A 3 17.86 -7.87 -32.31
C VAL A 3 18.47 -7.15 -31.11
N LEU A 4 19.80 -6.98 -31.08
CA LEU A 4 20.50 -6.28 -30.00
C LEU A 4 20.11 -4.81 -29.94
N ALA A 5 19.97 -4.14 -31.10
CA ALA A 5 19.51 -2.77 -31.17
C ALA A 5 18.06 -2.62 -30.67
N ALA A 6 17.17 -3.54 -31.06
CA ALA A 6 15.80 -3.57 -30.58
C ALA A 6 15.74 -3.79 -29.05
N GLN A 7 16.51 -4.73 -28.52
CA GLN A 7 16.61 -4.98 -27.07
C GLN A 7 17.17 -3.79 -26.30
N PHE A 8 18.13 -3.05 -26.87
CA PHE A 8 18.67 -1.85 -26.25
C PHE A 8 17.64 -0.71 -26.19
N VAL A 9 16.89 -0.49 -27.27
CA VAL A 9 15.82 0.52 -27.31
C VAL A 9 14.70 0.18 -26.34
N THR A 10 14.24 -1.07 -26.32
CA THR A 10 13.15 -1.48 -25.41
C THR A 10 13.59 -1.45 -23.94
N GLY A 11 14.83 -1.83 -23.66
CA GLY A 11 15.42 -1.76 -22.32
C GLY A 11 15.57 -0.33 -21.81
N THR A 12 16.10 0.57 -22.64
CA THR A 12 16.25 2.00 -22.27
C THR A 12 14.90 2.69 -22.08
N TRP A 13 13.89 2.33 -22.88
CA TRP A 13 12.53 2.81 -22.69
C TRP A 13 11.94 2.39 -21.34
N HIS A 14 12.04 1.10 -20.99
CA HIS A 14 11.53 0.60 -19.71
C HIS A 14 12.26 1.21 -18.51
N LEU A 15 13.59 1.34 -18.58
CA LEU A 15 14.37 2.00 -17.52
C LEU A 15 13.94 3.44 -17.31
N ARG A 16 13.64 4.17 -18.40
CA ARG A 16 13.16 5.55 -18.33
C ARG A 16 11.76 5.62 -17.70
N GLU A 17 10.84 4.74 -18.10
CA GLU A 17 9.50 4.71 -17.49
C GLU A 17 9.57 4.38 -16.00
N GLN A 18 10.41 3.43 -15.61
CA GLN A 18 10.64 3.09 -14.20
C GLN A 18 11.21 4.26 -13.40
N ALA A 19 12.16 5.00 -13.96
CA ALA A 19 12.75 6.17 -13.31
C ALA A 19 11.74 7.33 -13.14
N LEU A 20 10.72 7.41 -14.00
CA LEU A 20 9.74 8.49 -13.98
C LEU A 20 8.46 8.14 -13.20
N GLN A 21 8.20 6.86 -12.94
CA GLN A 21 7.04 6.43 -12.15
C GLN A 21 7.40 6.23 -10.69
N LEU A 22 6.78 7.06 -9.84
CA LEU A 22 6.91 6.93 -8.40
C LEU A 22 6.35 5.57 -7.93
N PRO A 23 7.03 4.82 -7.03
CA PRO A 23 6.50 3.56 -6.50
C PRO A 23 5.12 3.73 -5.87
N ALA A 24 4.27 2.71 -5.95
CA ALA A 24 2.90 2.80 -5.42
C ALA A 24 2.86 3.09 -3.91
N THR A 25 3.84 2.57 -3.15
CA THR A 25 4.01 2.83 -1.72
C THR A 25 4.38 4.28 -1.42
N TYR A 26 5.20 4.91 -2.27
CA TYR A 26 5.53 6.34 -2.16
C TYR A 26 4.32 7.20 -2.52
N GLN A 27 3.56 6.82 -3.55
CA GLN A 27 2.31 7.49 -3.89
C GLN A 27 1.32 7.43 -2.72
N LEU A 28 1.14 6.25 -2.10
CA LEU A 28 0.33 6.08 -0.89
C LEU A 28 0.79 7.02 0.23
N ALA A 29 2.09 7.01 0.53
CA ALA A 29 2.69 7.83 1.58
C ALA A 29 2.39 9.31 1.37
N TYR A 30 2.70 9.84 0.18
CA TYR A 30 2.51 11.26 -0.12
C TYR A 30 1.05 11.68 -0.21
N ASP A 31 0.15 10.78 -0.59
CA ASP A 31 -1.29 11.06 -0.62
C ASP A 31 -1.85 11.16 0.81
N LEU A 32 -1.53 10.19 1.68
CA LEU A 32 -1.96 10.19 3.07
C LEU A 32 -1.32 11.32 3.90
N GLN A 33 -0.07 11.69 3.60
CA GLN A 33 0.63 12.80 4.24
C GLN A 33 -0.07 14.15 4.00
N LYS A 34 -0.82 14.29 2.89
CA LYS A 34 -1.59 15.50 2.55
C LYS A 34 -2.99 15.51 3.19
N SER A 35 -3.41 14.42 3.81
CA SER A 35 -4.74 14.36 4.43
C SER A 35 -4.77 15.16 5.73
N ASN A 36 -5.83 15.97 5.89
CA ASN A 36 -6.09 16.70 7.13
C ASN A 36 -6.94 15.89 8.12
N GLU A 37 -7.35 14.68 7.76
CA GLU A 37 -8.17 13.83 8.62
C GLU A 37 -7.32 13.10 9.66
N LYS A 38 -7.89 12.83 10.84
CA LYS A 38 -7.25 11.95 11.81
C LYS A 38 -7.51 10.50 11.41
N PHE A 39 -6.45 9.74 11.20
CA PHE A 39 -6.52 8.32 10.85
C PHE A 39 -5.33 7.54 11.43
N VAL A 40 -5.43 6.22 11.39
CA VAL A 40 -4.32 5.27 11.56
C VAL A 40 -4.28 4.33 10.35
N LEU A 41 -3.07 4.06 9.84
CA LEU A 41 -2.87 3.14 8.72
C LEU A 41 -2.34 1.79 9.22
N TYR A 42 -3.06 0.72 8.95
CA TYR A 42 -2.58 -0.65 9.11
C TYR A 42 -2.03 -1.17 7.78
N THR A 43 -0.80 -1.64 7.80
CA THR A 43 -0.10 -2.13 6.62
C THR A 43 0.74 -3.36 6.98
N TRP A 44 1.54 -3.89 6.06
CA TRP A 44 2.52 -4.92 6.38
C TRP A 44 3.91 -4.40 6.06
N GLU A 45 4.59 -4.95 5.05
CA GLU A 45 5.92 -4.54 4.62
C GLU A 45 6.01 -3.08 4.15
N GLU A 46 4.91 -2.46 3.71
CA GLU A 46 4.93 -1.04 3.33
C GLU A 46 5.30 -0.13 4.51
N THR A 47 5.15 -0.60 5.76
CA THR A 47 5.59 0.13 6.96
C THR A 47 7.07 0.51 6.87
N ARG A 48 7.90 -0.33 6.25
CA ARG A 48 9.34 -0.07 6.11
C ARG A 48 9.61 1.14 5.22
N VAL A 49 8.83 1.27 4.15
CA VAL A 49 8.90 2.43 3.24
C VAL A 49 8.38 3.67 3.95
N LEU A 50 7.27 3.56 4.69
CA LEU A 50 6.71 4.69 5.44
C LEU A 50 7.66 5.21 6.51
N GLN A 51 8.35 4.31 7.23
CA GLN A 51 9.39 4.65 8.19
C GLN A 51 10.60 5.31 7.51
N TYR A 52 11.06 4.76 6.39
CA TYR A 52 12.15 5.35 5.61
C TYR A 52 11.81 6.77 5.12
N LEU A 53 10.56 7.00 4.72
CA LEU A 53 10.06 8.31 4.29
C LEU A 53 9.76 9.27 5.45
N ASP A 54 9.91 8.84 6.70
CA ASP A 54 9.65 9.62 7.91
C ASP A 54 8.26 10.29 7.90
N VAL A 55 7.23 9.52 7.54
CA VAL A 55 5.85 10.03 7.46
C VAL A 55 5.33 10.42 8.84
N SER A 56 4.56 11.50 8.92
CA SER A 56 4.11 12.05 10.21
C SER A 56 2.81 11.43 10.75
N PHE A 57 2.13 10.62 9.93
CA PHE A 57 0.88 9.97 10.35
C PHE A 57 1.15 8.61 11.01
N PRO A 58 0.31 8.21 11.98
CA PRO A 58 0.48 6.94 12.68
C PRO A 58 0.20 5.77 11.72
N HIS A 59 1.14 4.84 11.70
CA HIS A 59 1.05 3.63 10.91
C HIS A 59 1.57 2.43 11.70
N LYS A 60 1.03 1.24 11.44
CA LYS A 60 1.36 0.00 12.14
C LYS A 60 1.42 -1.16 11.17
N ASP A 61 2.34 -2.08 11.43
CA ASP A 61 2.33 -3.40 10.84
C ASP A 61 1.30 -4.30 11.53
N VAL A 62 0.54 -5.06 10.75
CA VAL A 62 -0.35 -6.08 11.31
C VAL A 62 -0.46 -7.28 10.41
N LEU A 63 -0.23 -8.46 11.01
CA LEU A 63 -0.34 -9.74 10.33
C LEU A 63 -1.62 -10.49 10.72
N HIS A 64 -1.97 -10.48 12.01
CA HIS A 64 -3.07 -11.28 12.56
C HIS A 64 -4.33 -10.47 12.79
N PHE A 65 -5.47 -11.03 12.40
CA PHE A 65 -6.76 -10.35 12.54
C PHE A 65 -7.16 -10.14 14.01
N SER A 66 -6.86 -11.09 14.89
CA SER A 66 -7.16 -10.97 16.33
C SER A 66 -6.42 -9.79 16.96
N PHE A 67 -5.15 -9.60 16.61
CA PHE A 67 -4.36 -8.46 17.07
C PHE A 67 -4.95 -7.14 16.57
N PHE A 68 -5.33 -7.06 15.29
CA PHE A 68 -6.01 -5.89 14.75
C PHE A 68 -7.29 -5.56 15.52
N LEU A 69 -8.13 -6.56 15.83
CA LEU A 69 -9.37 -6.34 16.58
C LEU A 69 -9.13 -5.79 17.98
N GLN A 70 -8.05 -6.19 18.64
CA GLN A 70 -7.70 -5.67 19.96
C GLN A 70 -7.11 -4.25 19.85
N ASP A 71 -6.18 -4.04 18.92
CA ASP A 71 -5.46 -2.77 18.80
C ASP A 71 -6.36 -1.64 18.29
N LYS A 72 -7.32 -1.93 17.40
CA LYS A 72 -8.23 -0.91 16.85
C LYS A 72 -9.09 -0.24 17.91
N GLU A 73 -9.32 -0.88 19.06
CA GLU A 73 -10.08 -0.31 20.18
C GLU A 73 -9.39 0.94 20.77
N ASN A 74 -8.09 1.10 20.55
CA ASN A 74 -7.37 2.33 20.91
C ASN A 74 -7.66 3.50 19.96
N TYR A 75 -8.37 3.27 18.85
CA TYR A 75 -8.55 4.20 17.73
C TYR A 75 -10.03 4.45 17.37
N GLN A 76 -10.96 4.28 18.32
CA GLN A 76 -12.41 4.40 18.08
C GLN A 76 -12.87 5.75 17.52
N HIS A 77 -12.07 6.82 17.64
CA HIS A 77 -12.43 8.19 17.24
C HIS A 77 -11.70 8.68 15.99
N VAL A 78 -11.01 7.80 15.26
CA VAL A 78 -10.27 8.14 14.04
C VAL A 78 -10.62 7.17 12.92
N LYS A 79 -10.37 7.56 11.68
CA LYS A 79 -10.51 6.63 10.56
C LYS A 79 -9.45 5.56 10.62
N ILE A 80 -9.81 4.35 10.19
CA ILE A 80 -8.88 3.24 10.11
C ILE A 80 -8.71 2.90 8.63
N TYR A 81 -7.48 3.07 8.14
CA TYR A 81 -7.12 2.66 6.79
C TYR A 81 -6.29 1.39 6.82
N MET A 82 -6.39 0.59 5.75
CA MET A 82 -5.70 -0.68 5.60
C MET A 82 -5.21 -0.85 4.17
N THR A 83 -4.00 -1.35 3.96
CA THR A 83 -3.57 -1.75 2.61
C THR A 83 -4.13 -3.13 2.23
N ASP A 84 -4.17 -3.42 0.94
CA ASP A 84 -4.66 -4.70 0.44
C ASP A 84 -3.83 -5.89 0.90
N HIS A 85 -2.56 -5.70 1.25
CA HIS A 85 -1.73 -6.74 1.86
C HIS A 85 -2.30 -7.21 3.20
N VAL A 86 -2.77 -6.28 4.05
CA VAL A 86 -3.45 -6.64 5.30
C VAL A 86 -4.78 -7.33 5.03
N ILE A 87 -5.58 -6.79 4.11
CA ILE A 87 -6.87 -7.39 3.71
C ILE A 87 -6.69 -8.83 3.21
N LYS A 88 -5.69 -9.07 2.35
CA LYS A 88 -5.33 -10.39 1.84
C LYS A 88 -4.85 -11.30 2.98
N GLY A 89 -4.01 -10.80 3.88
CA GLY A 89 -3.53 -11.52 5.05
C GLY A 89 -4.68 -11.98 5.96
N PHE A 90 -5.67 -11.14 6.20
CA PHE A 90 -6.86 -11.50 6.98
C PHE A 90 -7.74 -12.53 6.26
N ARG A 91 -7.94 -12.38 4.95
CA ARG A 91 -8.69 -13.37 4.14
C ARG A 91 -7.99 -14.73 4.13
N ALA A 92 -6.67 -14.76 4.05
CA ALA A 92 -5.88 -15.99 4.12
C ALA A 92 -6.02 -16.71 5.48
N GLN A 93 -6.42 -15.99 6.54
CA GLN A 93 -6.76 -16.56 7.85
C GLN A 93 -8.21 -17.06 7.93
N GLY A 94 -8.95 -17.09 6.81
CA GLY A 94 -10.36 -17.51 6.77
C GLY A 94 -11.36 -16.43 7.22
N ILE A 95 -10.92 -15.18 7.37
CA ILE A 95 -11.79 -14.08 7.82
C ILE A 95 -12.55 -13.48 6.64
N SER A 96 -13.88 -13.45 6.76
CA SER A 96 -14.73 -12.70 5.84
C SER A 96 -14.75 -11.21 6.22
N LEU A 97 -14.39 -10.36 5.27
CA LEU A 97 -14.38 -8.89 5.41
C LEU A 97 -15.51 -8.21 4.64
N SER A 98 -16.48 -9.00 4.15
CA SER A 98 -17.64 -8.48 3.41
C SER A 98 -18.42 -7.47 4.26
N GLY A 99 -18.65 -6.29 3.72
CA GLY A 99 -19.34 -5.20 4.41
C GLY A 99 -18.53 -4.50 5.52
N ARG A 100 -17.32 -4.96 5.83
CA ARG A 100 -16.45 -4.36 6.87
C ARG A 100 -15.37 -3.44 6.31
N VAL A 101 -15.17 -3.44 5.00
CA VAL A 101 -14.16 -2.62 4.35
C VAL A 101 -14.70 -1.97 3.08
N ARG A 102 -14.31 -0.72 2.85
CA ARG A 102 -14.60 0.05 1.64
C ARG A 102 -13.30 0.36 0.92
N LYS A 103 -13.24 0.09 -0.39
CA LYS A 103 -12.10 0.50 -1.22
C LYS A 103 -12.08 2.03 -1.35
N VAL A 104 -10.94 2.65 -1.09
CA VAL A 104 -10.74 4.11 -1.20
C VAL A 104 -10.05 4.43 -2.53
N LYS A 105 -8.85 3.87 -2.74
CA LYS A 105 -8.01 4.20 -3.90
C LYS A 105 -7.01 3.09 -4.20
N THR A 106 -6.60 2.96 -5.45
CA THR A 106 -5.48 2.09 -5.85
C THR A 106 -4.35 2.94 -6.40
N TYR A 107 -3.16 2.76 -5.85
CA TYR A 107 -1.90 3.29 -6.33
C TYR A 107 -1.22 2.25 -7.22
N ARG A 108 -0.63 2.71 -8.34
CA ARG A 108 -0.03 1.84 -9.34
C ARG A 108 1.33 2.36 -9.76
N SER A 109 2.27 1.45 -9.92
CA SER A 109 3.60 1.67 -10.47
C SER A 109 3.98 0.49 -11.36
N SER A 110 5.15 0.52 -11.97
CA SER A 110 5.59 -0.56 -12.87
C SER A 110 5.71 -1.89 -12.12
N THR A 111 4.85 -2.86 -12.45
CA THR A 111 4.92 -4.23 -11.92
C THR A 111 6.12 -5.01 -12.46
N LEU A 112 6.79 -4.50 -13.50
CA LEU A 112 8.05 -5.06 -13.97
C LEU A 112 9.20 -4.70 -13.01
N ALA A 113 9.19 -3.48 -12.45
CA ALA A 113 10.18 -3.02 -11.48
C ALA A 113 9.86 -3.50 -10.06
N ASP A 114 8.58 -3.46 -9.72
CA ASP A 114 8.05 -3.75 -8.40
C ASP A 114 6.91 -4.79 -8.53
N PRO A 115 7.24 -6.08 -8.69
CA PRO A 115 6.24 -7.11 -8.95
C PRO A 115 5.31 -7.36 -7.77
N VAL A 116 5.75 -7.04 -6.54
CA VAL A 116 4.97 -7.28 -5.32
C VAL A 116 4.15 -6.06 -4.94
N TYR A 117 4.74 -4.87 -4.93
CA TYR A 117 4.07 -3.61 -4.53
C TYR A 117 3.75 -2.69 -5.69
N GLY A 118 3.89 -3.17 -6.93
CA GLY A 118 3.50 -2.44 -8.14
C GLY A 118 2.03 -2.00 -8.14
N ASN A 119 1.19 -2.64 -7.32
CA ASN A 119 -0.14 -2.17 -7.00
C ASN A 119 -0.38 -2.21 -5.49
N VAL A 120 -0.81 -1.09 -4.91
CA VAL A 120 -1.24 -1.01 -3.52
C VAL A 120 -2.64 -0.43 -3.49
N THR A 121 -3.59 -1.12 -2.86
CA THR A 121 -4.96 -0.61 -2.72
C THR A 121 -5.24 -0.25 -1.26
N LEU A 122 -5.67 0.99 -1.06
CA LEU A 122 -6.11 1.51 0.22
C LEU A 122 -7.58 1.17 0.43
N TYR A 123 -7.87 0.62 1.60
CA TYR A 123 -9.20 0.35 2.12
C TYR A 123 -9.43 1.16 3.39
N GLU A 124 -10.68 1.51 3.64
CA GLU A 124 -11.16 2.04 4.91
C GLU A 124 -11.94 0.96 5.62
N TRP A 125 -11.70 0.80 6.92
CA TRP A 125 -12.50 -0.06 7.78
C TRP A 125 -13.81 0.62 8.13
N LEU A 126 -14.92 -0.09 7.90
CA LEU A 126 -16.27 0.34 8.26
C LEU A 126 -16.58 -0.21 9.65
N ASN A 127 -16.66 0.67 10.64
CA ASN A 127 -17.15 0.35 11.98
C ASN A 127 -18.66 0.12 11.97
#